data_AF-A0A401G9A4-F1
#
_entry.id   AF-A0A401G9A4-F1
#
_cell.length_a   1.000
_cell.length_b   1.000
_cell.length_c   1.000
_cell.angle_alpha   90.00
_cell.angle_beta   90.00
_cell.angle_gamma   90.00
#
_symmetry.space_group_name_H-M   'P 1'
#
loop_
_entity.id
_entity.type
_entity.pdbx_description
1 polymer ?
#
loop_
_entity_poly.entity_id
_entity_poly.type
_entity_poly.pdbx_seq_one_letter_code
_entity_poly.pdbx_strand_id
1 'polypeptide(L)'
;MSDHFPISQVDPTAPTPQNTPLTHAPIAAGLSRPTVPDISEDQEAEEEEASPTASAMQHAMLGMVQGKLAGLVGKSSGYIESLPNDVKRNIEALKGVQVKQIELQNKYKRECLELEKKYLELQVPLYDRRLAIITGASQPTAEEIDTGEQESLKDDPDHTLLPKDVAPSTSGIPEFWLTALRNHVGLSDIITDRDAAALKHLVDIRLSYLPASDPKPGFKLLFIFRPNEFFENEILEKTYLYQEEVGYSGDFMYDRAIGTEIKWKEDKDLTKEFEIKKQRNKNTNRTRLIRKARPADSFFNFFSPPVPPDDDTELEDEELNELEEKLEVDYQIGEDIKEKVIPRAVDFFTGKALEYEDIDDDDDFEDIEDDEEDDDDDDRFEEDEDSDEDDLPGRRRAPPKGRGAGATTTNVNPEECKQQ
;
A
#
# COMPACT_ATOMS: atom_id res chain seq x y z
N MET A 1 57.76 -21.49 -26.34
CA MET A 1 57.82 -22.65 -27.24
C MET A 1 56.49 -22.72 -27.94
N SER A 2 56.57 -22.78 -29.26
CA SER A 2 55.47 -22.81 -30.22
C SER A 2 54.52 -23.98 -29.99
N ASP A 3 53.24 -23.83 -30.33
CA ASP A 3 52.71 -24.51 -31.52
C ASP A 3 51.31 -24.03 -31.91
N HIS A 4 50.99 -24.29 -33.17
CA HIS A 4 50.12 -23.58 -34.09
C HIS A 4 48.84 -24.38 -34.40
N PHE A 5 47.71 -23.65 -34.54
CA PHE A 5 46.56 -23.87 -35.47
C PHE A 5 45.65 -25.12 -35.35
N PRO A 6 44.41 -25.12 -35.93
CA PRO A 6 43.77 -24.13 -36.81
C PRO A 6 42.32 -23.70 -36.45
N ILE A 7 41.89 -22.61 -37.11
CA ILE A 7 40.52 -22.12 -37.25
C ILE A 7 39.73 -23.04 -38.21
N SER A 8 38.50 -23.39 -37.83
CA SER A 8 37.46 -23.84 -38.76
C SER A 8 36.19 -23.03 -38.49
N GLN A 9 35.79 -22.22 -39.46
CA GLN A 9 34.46 -21.62 -39.53
C GLN A 9 33.44 -22.72 -39.82
N VAL A 10 32.40 -22.85 -38.98
CA VAL A 10 31.10 -23.41 -39.39
C VAL A 10 30.01 -22.73 -38.55
N ASP A 11 28.89 -22.46 -39.23
CA ASP A 11 27.68 -21.70 -38.89
C ASP A 11 27.07 -21.83 -37.47
N PRO A 12 26.27 -20.83 -37.04
CA PRO A 12 25.64 -20.73 -35.74
C PRO A 12 24.30 -21.45 -35.72
N THR A 13 24.17 -22.50 -34.92
CA THR A 13 22.89 -22.90 -34.30
C THR A 13 23.15 -23.98 -33.27
N ALA A 14 23.00 -23.63 -31.99
CA ALA A 14 22.89 -24.63 -30.93
C ALA A 14 21.55 -25.37 -31.11
N PRO A 15 21.50 -26.71 -31.04
CA PRO A 15 20.30 -27.47 -31.32
C PRO A 15 19.31 -27.36 -30.16
N THR A 16 18.13 -26.82 -30.43
CA THR A 16 16.95 -26.95 -29.57
C THR A 16 16.55 -28.43 -29.47
N PRO A 17 16.20 -28.96 -28.28
CA PRO A 17 15.67 -30.30 -28.16
C PRO A 17 14.27 -30.35 -28.77
N GLN A 18 14.20 -30.90 -29.98
CA GLN A 18 12.97 -31.12 -30.73
C GLN A 18 12.27 -32.37 -30.20
N ASN A 19 11.22 -32.18 -29.40
CA ASN A 19 10.41 -33.28 -28.87
C ASN A 19 9.12 -33.45 -29.68
N THR A 20 9.27 -33.76 -30.97
CA THR A 20 8.17 -34.18 -31.84
C THR A 20 8.45 -35.58 -32.36
N PRO A 21 7.60 -36.59 -32.08
CA PRO A 21 7.86 -37.94 -32.57
C PRO A 21 7.69 -38.04 -34.09
N LEU A 22 8.74 -38.52 -34.75
CA LEU A 22 8.85 -38.87 -36.16
C LEU A 22 8.15 -40.21 -36.46
N THR A 23 6.85 -40.34 -36.17
CA THR A 23 6.05 -41.50 -36.60
C THR A 23 4.57 -41.14 -36.67
N HIS A 24 3.99 -41.14 -37.88
CA HIS A 24 2.54 -41.18 -38.05
C HIS A 24 2.01 -42.53 -37.55
N ALA A 25 1.30 -42.55 -36.42
CA ALA A 25 0.55 -43.71 -35.97
C ALA A 25 -0.75 -43.86 -36.79
N PRO A 26 -1.18 -45.09 -37.14
CA PRO A 26 -2.30 -45.33 -38.03
C PRO A 26 -3.63 -45.10 -37.28
N ILE A 27 -4.41 -44.13 -37.74
CA ILE A 27 -5.78 -43.90 -37.25
C ILE A 27 -6.71 -44.90 -37.95
N ALA A 28 -6.82 -46.12 -37.43
CA ALA A 28 -7.93 -47.03 -37.72
C ALA A 28 -7.95 -48.22 -36.74
N ALA A 29 -8.55 -48.05 -35.56
CA ALA A 29 -9.25 -49.12 -34.82
C ALA A 29 -9.86 -48.59 -33.51
N GLY A 30 -11.18 -48.39 -33.53
CA GLY A 30 -12.09 -48.68 -32.41
C GLY A 30 -11.84 -48.01 -31.05
N LEU A 31 -12.21 -46.74 -30.91
CA LEU A 31 -12.67 -46.20 -29.63
C LEU A 31 -14.06 -45.60 -29.86
N SER A 32 -15.06 -46.21 -29.24
CA SER A 32 -16.45 -45.77 -29.22
C SER A 32 -16.55 -44.37 -28.62
N ARG A 33 -17.09 -43.43 -29.39
CA ARG A 33 -17.52 -42.11 -28.87
C ARG A 33 -18.62 -42.32 -27.83
N PRO A 34 -18.60 -41.62 -26.68
CA PRO A 34 -19.79 -41.48 -25.85
C PRO A 34 -20.88 -40.79 -26.68
N THR A 35 -21.99 -41.48 -26.92
CA THR A 35 -23.19 -40.91 -27.53
C THR A 35 -23.90 -40.04 -26.50
N VAL A 36 -23.67 -38.75 -26.56
CA VAL A 36 -24.66 -37.75 -26.10
C VAL A 36 -25.58 -37.53 -27.30
N PRO A 37 -26.91 -37.68 -27.18
CA PRO A 37 -27.80 -37.39 -28.30
C PRO A 37 -27.69 -35.90 -28.68
N ASP A 38 -27.57 -35.62 -29.98
CA ASP A 38 -27.72 -34.29 -30.55
C ASP A 38 -29.10 -33.74 -30.16
N ILE A 39 -29.10 -32.60 -29.46
CA ILE A 39 -30.30 -31.78 -29.29
C ILE A 39 -30.60 -31.13 -30.64
N SER A 40 -31.66 -31.60 -31.30
CA SER A 40 -32.18 -30.96 -32.50
C SER A 40 -32.81 -29.62 -32.14
N GLU A 41 -32.27 -28.53 -32.69
CA GLU A 41 -33.04 -27.30 -32.91
C GLU A 41 -34.24 -27.61 -33.81
N ASP A 42 -35.35 -26.93 -33.54
CA ASP A 42 -36.64 -26.92 -34.24
C ASP A 42 -37.73 -27.89 -33.76
N GLN A 43 -38.43 -27.48 -32.71
CA GLN A 43 -39.88 -27.24 -32.80
C GLN A 43 -40.31 -26.26 -31.70
N GLU A 44 -40.69 -25.05 -32.11
CA GLU A 44 -41.48 -24.12 -31.31
C GLU A 44 -42.71 -24.86 -30.78
N ALA A 45 -42.67 -25.25 -29.51
CA ALA A 45 -43.83 -25.62 -28.74
C ALA A 45 -44.27 -24.37 -27.98
N GLU A 46 -45.50 -23.97 -28.25
CA GLU A 46 -46.21 -22.85 -27.66
C GLU A 46 -45.97 -22.73 -26.14
N GLU A 47 -45.75 -21.49 -25.73
CA GLU A 47 -45.62 -20.99 -24.38
C GLU A 47 -46.54 -21.71 -23.37
N GLU A 48 -45.97 -22.50 -22.47
CA GLU A 48 -46.57 -22.74 -21.15
C GLU A 48 -45.79 -21.90 -20.13
N GLU A 49 -46.46 -20.86 -19.64
CA GLU A 49 -45.96 -19.91 -18.64
C GLU A 49 -45.23 -20.60 -17.48
N ALA A 50 -43.91 -20.40 -17.40
CA ALA A 50 -43.20 -20.52 -16.14
C ALA A 50 -43.79 -19.46 -15.19
N SER A 51 -44.41 -19.91 -14.10
CA SER A 51 -45.09 -18.98 -13.20
C SER A 51 -44.11 -17.88 -12.74
N PRO A 52 -44.51 -16.59 -12.81
CA PRO A 52 -43.63 -15.46 -12.47
C PRO A 52 -43.12 -15.52 -11.02
N THR A 53 -43.71 -16.39 -10.21
CA THR A 53 -43.32 -16.69 -8.83
C THR A 53 -42.03 -17.49 -8.69
N ALA A 54 -41.61 -18.34 -9.63
CA ALA A 54 -40.43 -19.20 -9.44
C ALA A 54 -39.11 -18.46 -9.66
N SER A 55 -39.02 -17.66 -10.73
CA SER A 55 -37.88 -16.78 -11.01
C SER A 55 -37.80 -15.65 -9.97
N ALA A 56 -38.93 -15.02 -9.65
CA ALA A 56 -39.00 -14.01 -8.60
C ALA A 56 -38.69 -14.58 -7.21
N MET A 57 -39.02 -15.84 -6.91
CA MET A 57 -38.66 -16.50 -5.64
C MET A 57 -37.18 -16.86 -5.59
N GLN A 58 -36.54 -17.16 -6.73
CA GLN A 58 -35.10 -17.40 -6.82
C GLN A 58 -34.31 -16.09 -6.70
N HIS A 59 -34.74 -15.01 -7.36
CA HIS A 59 -34.17 -13.67 -7.20
C HIS A 59 -34.43 -13.08 -5.81
N ALA A 60 -35.63 -13.27 -5.25
CA ALA A 60 -35.93 -12.91 -3.87
C ALA A 60 -35.17 -13.76 -2.86
N MET A 61 -34.88 -15.04 -3.16
CA MET A 61 -33.97 -15.86 -2.35
C MET A 61 -32.55 -15.30 -2.39
N LEU A 62 -32.02 -14.94 -3.56
CA LEU A 62 -30.69 -14.33 -3.68
C LEU A 62 -30.61 -12.98 -2.94
N GLY A 63 -31.61 -12.11 -3.07
CA GLY A 63 -31.69 -10.83 -2.35
C GLY A 63 -31.88 -11.00 -0.83
N MET A 64 -32.64 -12.01 -0.40
CA MET A 64 -32.76 -12.37 1.02
C MET A 64 -31.48 -13.01 1.57
N VAL A 65 -30.70 -13.71 0.73
CA VAL A 65 -29.41 -14.27 1.10
C VAL A 65 -28.41 -13.13 1.32
N GLN A 66 -28.29 -12.16 0.41
CA GLN A 66 -27.40 -11.00 0.59
C GLN A 66 -27.76 -10.14 1.81
N GLY A 67 -29.05 -9.82 2.02
CA GLY A 67 -29.48 -9.03 3.18
C GLY A 67 -29.41 -9.75 4.54
N LYS A 68 -29.55 -11.08 4.56
CA LYS A 68 -29.39 -11.90 5.79
C LYS A 68 -27.93 -12.24 6.09
N LEU A 69 -27.06 -12.28 5.08
CA LEU A 69 -25.63 -12.56 5.24
C LEU A 69 -24.94 -11.51 6.12
N ALA A 70 -25.30 -10.22 5.98
CA ALA A 70 -24.79 -9.15 6.83
C ALA A 70 -25.17 -9.31 8.33
N GLY A 71 -26.33 -9.92 8.63
CA GLY A 71 -26.76 -10.25 10.01
C GLY A 71 -26.32 -11.62 10.52
N LEU A 72 -25.63 -12.41 9.68
CA LEU A 72 -25.21 -13.79 9.91
C LEU A 72 -23.69 -13.96 10.04
N VAL A 73 -22.92 -12.88 9.97
CA VAL A 73 -21.49 -12.91 10.30
C VAL A 73 -21.32 -13.51 11.71
N GLY A 74 -20.71 -14.69 11.80
CA GLY A 74 -20.52 -15.42 13.06
C GLY A 74 -21.74 -16.13 13.64
N LYS A 75 -22.92 -16.11 12.98
CA LYS A 75 -24.13 -16.81 13.43
C LYS A 75 -24.58 -17.81 12.37
N SER A 76 -24.98 -19.00 12.80
CA SER A 76 -25.54 -19.97 11.86
C SER A 76 -26.88 -19.48 11.31
N SER A 77 -27.10 -19.69 10.02
CA SER A 77 -28.30 -19.28 9.27
C SER A 77 -29.60 -19.98 9.70
N GLY A 78 -29.57 -20.81 10.74
CA GLY A 78 -30.68 -21.69 11.14
C GLY A 78 -30.85 -22.88 10.18
N TYR A 79 -30.42 -22.72 8.92
CA TYR A 79 -30.46 -23.74 7.89
C TYR A 79 -29.57 -24.93 8.27
N ILE A 80 -28.34 -24.68 8.71
CA ILE A 80 -27.40 -25.74 9.10
C ILE A 80 -27.97 -26.55 10.28
N GLU A 81 -28.64 -25.92 11.24
CA GLU A 81 -29.33 -26.58 12.35
C GLU A 81 -30.53 -27.41 11.89
N SER A 82 -31.23 -26.99 10.83
CA SER A 82 -32.38 -27.71 10.29
C SER A 82 -32.00 -28.99 9.53
N LEU A 83 -30.72 -29.15 9.16
CA LEU A 83 -30.27 -30.31 8.39
C LEU A 83 -30.33 -31.62 9.19
N PRO A 84 -30.68 -32.74 8.54
CA PRO A 84 -30.58 -34.08 9.11
C PRO A 84 -29.16 -34.43 9.62
N ASN A 85 -29.06 -35.30 10.63
CA ASN A 85 -27.79 -35.62 11.28
C ASN A 85 -26.78 -36.30 10.34
N ASP A 86 -27.25 -37.11 9.39
CA ASP A 86 -26.43 -37.71 8.34
C ASP A 86 -25.81 -36.65 7.42
N VAL A 87 -26.56 -35.60 7.06
CA VAL A 87 -26.04 -34.47 6.28
C VAL A 87 -25.06 -33.64 7.12
N LYS A 88 -25.35 -33.37 8.39
CA LYS A 88 -24.41 -32.68 9.30
C LYS A 88 -23.09 -33.42 9.45
N ARG A 89 -23.11 -34.77 9.50
CA ARG A 89 -21.88 -35.57 9.51
C ARG A 89 -21.06 -35.39 8.24
N ASN A 90 -21.69 -35.18 7.08
CA ASN A 90 -20.97 -34.84 5.85
C ASN A 90 -20.34 -33.45 5.94
N ILE A 91 -21.01 -32.46 6.53
CA ILE A 91 -20.45 -31.12 6.76
C ILE A 91 -19.24 -31.20 7.70
N GLU A 92 -19.33 -31.96 8.79
CA GLU A 92 -18.17 -32.18 9.67
C GLU A 92 -17.02 -32.90 8.96
N ALA A 93 -17.32 -33.84 8.05
CA ALA A 93 -16.30 -34.45 7.20
C ALA A 93 -15.66 -33.43 6.24
N LEU A 94 -16.43 -32.52 5.65
CA LEU A 94 -15.92 -31.43 4.82
C LEU A 94 -15.04 -30.46 5.62
N LYS A 95 -15.41 -30.10 6.85
CA LYS A 95 -14.52 -29.34 7.76
C LYS A 95 -13.20 -30.06 8.01
N GLY A 96 -13.23 -31.39 8.16
CA GLY A 96 -12.01 -32.19 8.25
C GLY A 96 -11.14 -32.17 6.97
N VAL A 97 -11.75 -32.05 5.80
CA VAL A 97 -11.02 -31.83 4.54
C VAL A 97 -10.44 -30.40 4.49
N GLN A 98 -11.20 -29.40 4.95
CA GLN A 98 -10.73 -28.02 5.04
C GLN A 98 -9.48 -27.88 5.90
N VAL A 99 -9.40 -28.61 7.03
CA VAL A 99 -8.18 -28.63 7.86
C VAL A 99 -6.95 -29.06 7.06
N LYS A 100 -7.07 -30.09 6.22
CA LYS A 100 -5.95 -30.54 5.37
C LYS A 100 -5.59 -29.51 4.29
N GLN A 101 -6.56 -28.77 3.80
CA GLN A 101 -6.33 -27.67 2.86
C GLN A 101 -5.54 -26.54 3.55
N ILE A 102 -5.92 -26.17 4.77
CA ILE A 102 -5.22 -25.16 5.58
C ILE A 102 -3.78 -25.63 5.90
N GLU A 103 -3.58 -26.89 6.27
CA GLU A 103 -2.24 -27.46 6.46
C GLU A 103 -1.37 -27.35 5.20
N LEU A 104 -1.95 -27.59 4.02
CA LEU A 104 -1.25 -27.47 2.74
C LEU A 104 -0.94 -26.00 2.40
N GLN A 105 -1.87 -25.08 2.65
CA GLN A 105 -1.67 -23.64 2.47
C GLN A 105 -0.57 -23.10 3.39
N ASN A 106 -0.58 -23.49 4.67
CA ASN A 106 0.48 -23.19 5.63
C ASN A 106 1.85 -23.63 5.11
N LYS A 107 1.93 -24.86 4.56
CA LYS A 107 3.18 -25.36 3.98
C LYS A 107 3.62 -24.54 2.77
N TYR A 108 2.70 -24.23 1.86
CA TYR A 108 2.97 -23.40 0.68
C TYR A 108 3.54 -22.03 1.08
N LYS A 109 2.90 -21.32 2.02
CA LYS A 109 3.38 -20.01 2.47
C LYS A 109 4.75 -20.05 3.17
N ARG A 110 5.03 -21.10 3.93
CA ARG A 110 6.38 -21.32 4.49
C ARG A 110 7.41 -21.53 3.39
N GLU A 111 7.09 -22.28 2.34
CA GLU A 111 7.98 -22.45 1.18
C GLU A 111 8.16 -21.14 0.39
N CYS A 112 7.12 -20.30 0.25
CA CYS A 112 7.25 -18.95 -0.29
C CYS A 112 8.21 -18.09 0.52
N LEU A 113 8.08 -18.08 1.85
CA LEU A 113 8.98 -17.31 2.73
C LEU A 113 10.45 -17.77 2.61
N GLU A 114 10.70 -19.08 2.48
CA GLU A 114 12.06 -19.58 2.24
C GLU A 114 12.59 -19.19 0.85
N LEU A 115 11.71 -19.09 -0.15
CA LEU A 115 12.05 -18.59 -1.47
C LEU A 115 12.40 -17.09 -1.43
N GLU A 116 11.62 -16.28 -0.73
CA GLU A 116 11.87 -14.85 -0.51
C GLU A 116 13.23 -14.63 0.16
N LYS A 117 13.53 -15.39 1.23
CA LYS A 117 14.85 -15.37 1.89
C LYS A 117 15.99 -15.65 0.91
N LYS A 118 15.84 -16.69 0.09
CA LYS A 118 16.85 -17.05 -0.92
C LYS A 118 17.06 -15.92 -1.94
N TYR A 119 16.00 -15.30 -2.43
CA TYR A 119 16.14 -14.21 -3.41
C TYR A 119 16.64 -12.92 -2.78
N LEU A 120 16.34 -12.66 -1.50
CA LEU A 120 16.95 -11.57 -0.76
C LEU A 120 18.48 -11.73 -0.72
N GLU A 121 19.01 -12.93 -0.45
CA GLU A 121 20.46 -13.18 -0.48
C GLU A 121 21.08 -12.88 -1.86
N LEU A 122 20.35 -13.13 -2.95
CA LEU A 122 20.79 -12.81 -4.31
C LEU A 122 20.70 -11.30 -4.61
N GLN A 123 19.78 -10.58 -3.96
CA GLN A 123 19.64 -9.12 -4.09
C GLN A 123 20.65 -8.35 -3.24
N VAL A 124 21.15 -8.92 -2.13
CA VAL A 124 22.11 -8.25 -1.22
C VAL A 124 23.31 -7.64 -1.96
N PRO A 125 24.00 -8.33 -2.89
CA PRO A 125 25.10 -7.72 -3.65
C PRO A 125 24.68 -6.52 -4.51
N LEU A 126 23.44 -6.51 -5.02
CA LEU A 126 22.90 -5.39 -5.80
C LEU A 126 22.61 -4.20 -4.88
N TYR A 127 22.03 -4.45 -3.71
CA TYR A 127 21.82 -3.42 -2.69
C TYR A 127 23.13 -2.86 -2.14
N ASP A 128 24.16 -3.69 -1.97
CA ASP A 128 25.51 -3.25 -1.61
C ASP A 128 26.14 -2.39 -2.69
N ARG A 129 25.95 -2.77 -3.96
CA ARG A 129 26.41 -1.97 -5.10
C ARG A 129 25.71 -0.62 -5.15
N ARG A 130 24.39 -0.59 -4.97
CA ARG A 130 23.58 0.63 -4.87
C ARG A 130 24.07 1.53 -3.73
N LEU A 131 24.25 0.97 -2.53
CA LEU A 131 24.78 1.69 -1.37
C LEU A 131 26.14 2.32 -1.66
N ALA A 132 27.05 1.58 -2.31
CA ALA A 132 28.38 2.08 -2.64
C ALA A 132 28.34 3.30 -3.58
N ILE A 133 27.38 3.33 -4.52
CA ILE A 133 27.16 4.46 -5.43
C ILE A 133 26.51 5.63 -4.69
N ILE A 134 25.43 5.39 -3.93
CA ILE A 134 24.72 6.43 -3.15
C ILE A 134 25.68 7.13 -2.19
N THR A 135 26.56 6.39 -1.52
CA THR A 135 27.50 6.96 -0.54
C THR A 135 28.76 7.56 -1.15
N GLY A 136 29.00 7.32 -2.45
CA GLY A 136 30.25 7.70 -3.14
C GLY A 136 31.45 6.81 -2.79
N ALA A 137 31.26 5.71 -2.06
CA ALA A 137 32.32 4.76 -1.72
C ALA A 137 32.91 4.06 -2.96
N SER A 138 32.12 3.93 -4.03
CA SER A 138 32.58 3.45 -5.33
C SER A 138 31.98 4.28 -6.45
N GLN A 139 32.76 4.51 -7.51
CA GLN A 139 32.28 5.17 -8.71
C GLN A 139 31.43 4.21 -9.56
N PRO A 140 30.36 4.71 -10.21
CA PRO A 140 29.67 3.97 -11.26
C PRO A 140 30.64 3.58 -12.38
N THR A 141 30.45 2.39 -12.94
CA THR A 141 31.20 1.94 -14.12
C THR A 141 30.55 2.50 -15.40
N ALA A 142 31.32 2.56 -16.49
CA ALA A 142 30.79 3.00 -17.77
C ALA A 142 29.63 2.11 -18.26
N GLU A 143 29.68 0.80 -18.00
CA GLU A 143 28.63 -0.15 -18.36
C GLU A 143 27.33 0.09 -17.58
N GLU A 144 27.43 0.39 -16.29
CA GLU A 144 26.27 0.74 -15.45
C GLU A 144 25.60 2.03 -15.93
N ILE A 145 26.39 3.02 -16.33
CA ILE A 145 25.87 4.29 -16.88
C ILE A 145 25.21 4.04 -18.24
N ASP A 146 25.90 3.39 -19.18
CA ASP A 146 25.35 3.11 -20.52
C ASP A 146 24.05 2.27 -20.41
N THR A 147 23.96 1.32 -19.46
CA THR A 147 22.73 0.55 -19.20
C THR A 147 21.61 1.42 -18.61
N GLY A 148 21.94 2.30 -17.66
CA GLY A 148 20.96 3.22 -17.07
C GLY A 148 20.43 4.26 -18.08
N GLU A 149 21.27 4.75 -18.98
CA GLU A 149 20.87 5.63 -20.07
C GLU A 149 19.96 4.91 -21.08
N GLN A 150 20.22 3.63 -21.38
CA GLN A 150 19.32 2.83 -22.22
C GLN A 150 17.96 2.63 -21.57
N GLU A 151 17.88 2.46 -20.26
CA GLU A 151 16.60 2.38 -19.55
C GLU A 151 15.87 3.73 -19.57
N SER A 152 16.60 4.82 -19.30
CA SER A 152 16.04 6.17 -19.35
C SER A 152 15.46 6.52 -20.73
N LEU A 153 16.09 6.05 -21.81
CA LEU A 153 15.59 6.21 -23.19
C LEU A 153 14.35 5.36 -23.50
N LYS A 154 14.15 4.23 -22.80
CA LYS A 154 12.92 3.43 -22.95
C LYS A 154 11.75 4.10 -22.25
N ASP A 155 12.02 4.69 -21.10
CA ASP A 155 11.02 5.42 -20.32
C ASP A 155 10.65 6.75 -20.99
N ASP A 156 11.66 7.50 -21.45
CA ASP A 156 11.51 8.78 -22.14
C ASP A 156 12.35 8.78 -23.44
N PRO A 157 11.71 8.62 -24.62
CA PRO A 157 12.41 8.65 -25.91
C PRO A 157 13.18 9.95 -26.20
N ASP A 158 12.83 11.05 -25.53
CA ASP A 158 13.49 12.35 -25.67
C ASP A 158 14.58 12.56 -24.61
N HIS A 159 14.90 11.54 -23.79
CA HIS A 159 15.93 11.63 -22.75
C HIS A 159 17.30 12.02 -23.33
N THR A 160 17.82 13.17 -22.88
CA THR A 160 19.17 13.62 -23.25
C THR A 160 20.25 12.82 -22.54
N LEU A 161 21.04 12.06 -23.32
CA LEU A 161 22.22 11.35 -22.84
C LEU A 161 23.23 12.29 -22.16
N LEU A 162 23.89 11.78 -21.12
CA LEU A 162 24.85 12.54 -20.35
C LEU A 162 26.17 12.72 -21.14
N PRO A 163 26.87 13.86 -20.99
CA PRO A 163 28.17 14.04 -21.61
C PRO A 163 29.20 13.04 -21.07
N LYS A 164 29.77 12.19 -21.95
CA LYS A 164 30.77 11.16 -21.58
C LYS A 164 32.09 11.73 -21.03
N ASP A 165 32.31 13.03 -21.19
CA ASP A 165 33.52 13.73 -20.71
C ASP A 165 33.41 14.14 -19.22
N VAL A 166 32.22 14.05 -18.62
CA VAL A 166 31.99 14.38 -17.21
C VAL A 166 32.16 13.11 -16.37
N ALA A 167 33.19 13.09 -15.53
CA ALA A 167 33.40 12.00 -14.59
C ALA A 167 32.29 12.00 -13.50
N PRO A 168 31.86 10.82 -13.01
CA PRO A 168 30.86 10.77 -11.96
C PRO A 168 31.38 11.38 -10.65
N SER A 169 30.46 11.88 -9.83
CA SER A 169 30.80 12.55 -8.57
C SER A 169 31.36 11.59 -7.53
N THR A 170 32.38 12.02 -6.77
CA THR A 170 32.93 11.27 -5.63
C THR A 170 32.14 11.46 -4.33
N SER A 171 31.19 12.38 -4.29
CA SER A 171 30.45 12.71 -3.06
C SER A 171 29.19 11.89 -2.84
N GLY A 172 28.87 10.97 -3.76
CA GLY A 172 27.64 10.19 -3.74
C GLY A 172 26.41 11.01 -4.15
N ILE A 173 25.22 10.50 -3.82
CA ILE A 173 23.92 11.10 -4.10
C ILE A 173 23.35 11.66 -2.79
N PRO A 174 23.29 13.01 -2.62
CA PRO A 174 22.75 13.62 -1.42
C PRO A 174 21.26 13.31 -1.22
N GLU A 175 20.86 13.13 0.04
CA GLU A 175 19.45 13.03 0.46
C GLU A 175 18.64 11.91 -0.23
N PHE A 176 19.31 10.91 -0.83
CA PHE A 176 18.68 9.86 -1.64
C PHE A 176 17.47 9.22 -0.95
N TRP A 177 17.64 8.70 0.26
CA TRP A 177 16.54 8.04 0.98
C TRP A 177 15.49 9.02 1.49
N LEU A 178 15.86 10.23 1.89
CA LEU A 178 14.86 11.24 2.27
C LEU A 178 13.95 11.58 1.09
N THR A 179 14.53 11.80 -0.10
CA THR A 179 13.77 12.07 -1.32
C THR A 179 12.91 10.86 -1.70
N ALA A 180 13.47 9.65 -1.69
CA ALA A 180 12.72 8.44 -2.02
C ALA A 180 11.52 8.23 -1.06
N LEU A 181 11.73 8.38 0.25
CA LEU A 181 10.65 8.24 1.24
C LEU A 181 9.60 9.35 1.12
N ARG A 182 9.98 10.56 0.72
CA ARG A 182 9.03 11.68 0.50
C ARG A 182 8.20 11.54 -0.78
N ASN A 183 8.64 10.73 -1.72
CA ASN A 183 7.90 10.46 -2.95
C ASN A 183 6.97 9.25 -2.83
N HIS A 184 6.91 8.59 -1.66
CA HIS A 184 5.95 7.52 -1.40
C HIS A 184 4.73 8.10 -0.68
N VAL A 185 3.52 7.86 -1.19
CA VAL A 185 2.27 8.51 -0.75
C VAL A 185 2.03 8.35 0.76
N GLY A 186 2.11 7.13 1.29
CA GLY A 186 1.88 6.90 2.73
C GLY A 186 3.00 7.43 3.65
N LEU A 187 4.20 7.67 3.11
CA LEU A 187 5.36 8.10 3.89
C LEU A 187 5.52 9.61 3.89
N SER A 188 5.13 10.30 2.81
CA SER A 188 5.15 11.76 2.73
C SER A 188 4.31 12.40 3.83
N ASP A 189 3.18 11.79 4.17
CA ASP A 189 2.22 12.32 5.14
C ASP A 189 2.73 12.25 6.57
N ILE A 190 3.55 11.24 6.89
CA ILE A 190 4.13 11.08 8.24
C ILE A 190 5.48 11.78 8.41
N ILE A 191 6.17 12.16 7.32
CA ILE A 191 7.47 12.83 7.38
C ILE A 191 7.28 14.34 7.52
N THR A 192 7.59 14.86 8.71
CA THR A 192 7.58 16.31 8.94
C THR A 192 8.89 16.98 8.52
N ASP A 193 8.88 18.31 8.37
CA ASP A 193 10.10 19.07 8.09
C ASP A 193 11.17 18.97 9.18
N ARG A 194 10.76 18.70 10.43
CA ARG A 194 11.69 18.45 11.54
C ARG A 194 12.40 17.11 11.37
N ASP A 195 11.68 16.10 10.90
CA ASP A 195 12.21 14.76 10.65
C ASP A 195 13.16 14.74 9.46
N ALA A 196 12.88 15.54 8.42
CA ALA A 196 13.72 15.66 7.23
C ALA A 196 15.17 15.99 7.60
N ALA A 197 15.40 16.83 8.62
CA ALA A 197 16.76 17.17 9.08
C ALA A 197 17.53 15.96 9.62
N ALA A 198 16.86 15.02 10.30
CA ALA A 198 17.46 13.77 10.77
C ALA A 198 17.58 12.73 9.63
N LEU A 199 16.56 12.64 8.78
CA LEU A 199 16.52 11.72 7.63
C LEU A 199 17.57 12.04 6.55
N LYS A 200 18.10 13.26 6.48
CA LYS A 200 19.30 13.57 5.66
C LYS A 200 20.51 12.72 6.00
N HIS A 201 20.57 12.17 7.23
CA HIS A 201 21.64 11.29 7.68
C HIS A 201 21.35 9.80 7.42
N LEU A 202 20.17 9.45 6.87
CA LEU A 202 19.82 8.09 6.49
C LEU A 202 20.65 7.67 5.27
N VAL A 203 21.39 6.58 5.44
CA VAL A 203 22.36 6.07 4.46
C VAL A 203 21.78 4.91 3.67
N ASP A 204 21.04 4.04 4.35
CA ASP A 204 20.51 2.82 3.76
C ASP A 204 19.28 2.33 4.50
N ILE A 205 18.42 1.61 3.78
CA ILE A 205 17.31 0.86 4.34
C ILE A 205 17.47 -0.58 3.85
N ARG A 206 17.52 -1.52 4.79
CA ARG A 206 17.71 -2.95 4.51
C ARG A 206 16.57 -3.79 5.05
N LEU A 207 16.24 -4.83 4.30
CA LEU A 207 15.36 -5.91 4.73
C LEU A 207 16.18 -7.07 5.29
N SER A 208 15.69 -7.69 6.36
CA SER A 208 16.22 -8.94 6.89
C SER A 208 15.08 -9.80 7.42
N TYR A 209 14.98 -11.04 6.99
CA TYR A 209 14.00 -11.98 7.54
C TYR A 209 14.49 -12.55 8.88
N LEU A 210 13.56 -12.86 9.76
CA LEU A 210 13.89 -13.53 11.01
C LEU A 210 14.42 -14.96 10.74
N PRO A 211 15.46 -15.39 11.47
CA PRO A 211 16.03 -16.72 11.31
C PRO A 211 15.01 -17.79 11.70
N ALA A 212 15.13 -18.99 11.12
CA ALA A 212 14.27 -20.12 11.46
C ALA A 212 14.41 -20.60 12.93
N SER A 213 15.38 -20.07 13.68
CA SER A 213 15.52 -20.31 15.12
C SER A 213 14.49 -19.53 15.95
N ASP A 214 13.94 -18.45 15.40
CA ASP A 214 12.95 -17.64 16.11
C ASP A 214 11.59 -18.34 16.09
N PRO A 215 10.81 -18.23 17.18
CA PRO A 215 9.56 -18.98 17.33
C PRO A 215 8.46 -18.52 16.37
N LYS A 216 8.53 -17.27 15.88
CA LYS A 216 7.56 -16.69 14.95
C LYS A 216 8.29 -16.20 13.69
N PRO A 217 7.75 -16.44 12.48
CA PRO A 217 8.29 -15.84 11.27
C PRO A 217 8.03 -14.33 11.27
N GLY A 218 8.75 -13.61 10.42
CA GLY A 218 8.66 -12.16 10.34
C GLY A 218 9.85 -11.56 9.61
N PHE A 219 9.88 -10.23 9.55
CA PHE A 219 10.97 -9.48 8.94
C PHE A 219 11.32 -8.24 9.75
N LYS A 220 12.49 -7.70 9.44
CA LYS A 220 13.06 -6.49 10.02
C LYS A 220 13.42 -5.51 8.91
N LEU A 221 13.06 -4.26 9.14
CA LEU A 221 13.56 -3.10 8.41
C LEU A 221 14.67 -2.45 9.24
N LEU A 222 15.84 -2.27 8.64
CA LEU A 222 17.01 -1.67 9.27
C LEU A 222 17.30 -0.34 8.60
N PHE A 223 17.12 0.75 9.34
CA PHE A 223 17.42 2.11 8.90
C PHE A 223 18.80 2.49 9.42
N ILE A 224 19.77 2.62 8.51
CA ILE A 224 21.18 2.85 8.84
C ILE A 224 21.48 4.34 8.72
N PHE A 225 21.84 4.97 9.83
CA PHE A 225 22.16 6.38 9.91
C PHE A 225 23.67 6.61 10.07
N ARG A 226 24.18 7.67 9.43
CA ARG A 226 25.47 8.25 9.80
C ARG A 226 25.37 8.90 11.19
N PRO A 227 26.51 9.07 11.89
CA PRO A 227 26.56 9.89 13.09
C PRO A 227 25.93 11.25 12.83
N ASN A 228 24.90 11.58 13.61
CA ASN A 228 24.06 12.76 13.42
C ASN A 228 23.87 13.52 14.73
N GLU A 229 23.25 14.70 14.67
CA GLU A 229 23.05 15.57 15.84
C GLU A 229 21.79 15.24 16.67
N PHE A 230 20.96 14.29 16.23
CA PHE A 230 19.64 14.02 16.82
C PHE A 230 19.65 12.87 17.82
N PHE A 231 20.29 11.75 17.47
CA PHE A 231 20.32 10.55 18.31
C PHE A 231 21.66 9.82 18.21
N GLU A 232 21.89 8.87 19.11
CA GLU A 232 23.12 8.07 19.17
C GLU A 232 23.04 6.77 18.37
N ASN A 233 21.85 6.30 18.02
CA ASN A 233 21.67 5.06 17.27
C ASN A 233 22.29 5.17 15.87
N GLU A 234 23.09 4.17 15.49
CA GLU A 234 23.56 4.00 14.11
C GLU A 234 22.53 3.23 13.28
N ILE A 235 21.74 2.36 13.91
CA ILE A 235 20.71 1.56 13.26
C ILE A 235 19.42 1.68 14.08
N LEU A 236 18.32 2.03 13.41
CA LEU A 236 16.97 1.89 13.95
C LEU A 236 16.32 0.69 13.29
N GLU A 237 15.91 -0.29 14.09
CA GLU A 237 15.22 -1.49 13.62
C GLU A 237 13.72 -1.37 13.83
N LYS A 238 12.94 -1.83 12.85
CA LYS A 238 11.50 -2.09 12.97
C LYS A 238 11.26 -3.55 12.61
N THR A 239 10.70 -4.33 13.53
CA THR A 239 10.44 -5.76 13.36
C THR A 239 8.95 -6.01 13.28
N TYR A 240 8.51 -6.76 12.28
CA TYR A 240 7.14 -7.25 12.16
C TYR A 240 7.14 -8.76 12.39
N LEU A 241 6.34 -9.21 13.35
CA LEU A 241 6.14 -10.62 13.63
C LEU A 241 4.83 -11.08 13.01
N TYR A 242 4.87 -12.23 12.34
CA TYR A 242 3.68 -12.90 11.86
C TYR A 242 3.15 -13.88 12.90
N GLN A 243 1.87 -14.22 12.80
CA GLN A 243 1.26 -15.33 13.51
C GLN A 243 1.80 -16.68 12.98
N GLU A 244 1.67 -17.73 13.78
CA GLU A 244 2.20 -19.07 13.43
C GLU A 244 1.39 -19.76 12.33
N GLU A 245 0.09 -19.49 12.31
CA GLU A 245 -0.87 -19.99 11.33
C GLU A 245 -1.23 -18.89 10.34
N VAL A 246 -1.41 -19.25 9.07
CA VAL A 246 -1.94 -18.33 8.06
C VAL A 246 -3.38 -17.97 8.39
N GLY A 247 -3.77 -16.75 8.06
CA GLY A 247 -5.13 -16.27 8.21
C GLY A 247 -6.11 -17.00 7.29
N TYR A 248 -7.38 -16.61 7.40
CA TYR A 248 -8.45 -17.17 6.57
C TYR A 248 -8.19 -16.98 5.06
N SER A 249 -7.57 -15.87 4.66
CA SER A 249 -7.16 -15.61 3.27
C SER A 249 -6.06 -16.54 2.78
N GLY A 250 -5.36 -17.22 3.69
CA GLY A 250 -4.20 -18.05 3.40
C GLY A 250 -2.87 -17.29 3.43
N ASP A 251 -2.84 -16.01 3.81
CA ASP A 251 -1.64 -15.19 3.97
C ASP A 251 -1.16 -15.12 5.43
N PHE A 252 0.09 -14.69 5.64
CA PHE A 252 0.57 -14.42 6.98
C PHE A 252 -0.18 -13.23 7.58
N MET A 253 -0.72 -13.38 8.78
CA MET A 253 -1.30 -12.28 9.55
C MET A 253 -0.26 -11.69 10.49
N TYR A 254 -0.30 -10.38 10.72
CA TYR A 254 0.56 -9.73 11.71
C TYR A 254 0.13 -10.11 13.13
N ASP A 255 1.12 -10.40 13.97
CA ASP A 255 0.97 -10.59 15.42
C ASP A 255 1.19 -9.26 16.14
N ARG A 256 2.34 -8.62 15.89
CA ARG A 256 2.68 -7.30 16.43
C ARG A 256 3.88 -6.71 15.70
N ALA A 257 4.02 -5.40 15.81
CA ALA A 257 5.23 -4.68 15.47
C ALA A 257 6.09 -4.39 16.72
N ILE A 258 7.41 -4.41 16.54
CA ILE A 258 8.39 -4.07 17.59
C ILE A 258 9.34 -3.03 16.99
N GLY A 259 9.34 -1.83 17.55
CA GLY A 259 10.26 -0.77 17.16
C GLY A 259 11.52 -0.71 18.02
N THR A 260 12.40 0.23 17.70
CA THR A 260 13.65 0.48 18.44
C THR A 260 13.54 1.75 19.28
N GLU A 261 13.95 1.66 20.54
CA GLU A 261 14.08 2.85 21.39
C GLU A 261 15.17 3.79 20.85
N ILE A 262 14.77 5.00 20.49
CA ILE A 262 15.66 6.04 19.98
C ILE A 262 16.33 6.76 21.15
N LYS A 263 17.66 6.72 21.16
CA LYS A 263 18.51 7.41 22.15
C LYS A 263 18.73 8.85 21.72
N TRP A 264 17.69 9.66 21.91
CA TRP A 264 17.70 11.08 21.59
C TRP A 264 18.78 11.84 22.37
N LYS A 265 19.48 12.74 21.68
CA LYS A 265 20.39 13.70 22.29
C LYS A 265 19.59 14.81 22.98
N GLU A 266 20.26 15.54 23.85
CA GLU A 266 19.63 16.62 24.63
C GLU A 266 18.90 17.60 23.71
N ASP A 267 17.60 17.78 23.97
CA ASP A 267 16.72 18.71 23.25
C ASP A 267 16.51 18.42 21.76
N LYS A 268 16.77 17.18 21.33
CA LYS A 268 16.64 16.74 19.94
C LYS A 268 15.58 15.68 19.71
N ASP A 269 14.79 15.37 20.74
CA ASP A 269 13.64 14.47 20.63
C ASP A 269 12.57 15.05 19.70
N LEU A 270 12.42 14.47 18.51
CA LEU A 270 11.49 14.95 17.48
C LEU A 270 10.05 14.49 17.72
N THR A 271 9.85 13.41 18.49
CA THR A 271 8.52 12.88 18.83
C THR A 271 7.83 13.65 19.95
N LYS A 272 8.53 14.64 20.53
CA LYS A 272 8.01 15.48 21.61
C LYS A 272 8.20 16.95 21.32
N GLU A 273 7.17 17.73 21.59
CA GLU A 273 7.26 19.19 21.64
C GLU A 273 7.31 19.67 23.10
N PHE A 274 8.15 20.65 23.40
CA PHE A 274 8.37 21.12 24.77
C PHE A 274 7.78 22.51 25.01
N GLU A 275 6.70 22.59 25.79
CA GLU A 275 6.14 23.85 26.24
C GLU A 275 6.83 24.34 27.51
N ILE A 276 7.42 25.54 27.48
CA ILE A 276 8.00 26.18 28.65
C ILE A 276 6.93 27.05 29.34
N LYS A 277 6.40 26.57 30.47
CA LYS A 277 5.45 27.33 31.30
C LYS A 277 6.16 27.98 32.48
N LYS A 278 5.97 29.29 32.65
CA LYS A 278 6.42 30.04 33.84
C LYS A 278 5.46 29.74 34.99
N GLN A 279 5.91 28.95 35.96
CA GLN A 279 5.16 28.72 37.18
C GLN A 279 5.68 29.63 38.29
N ARG A 280 4.82 30.53 38.79
CA ARG A 280 5.11 31.37 39.96
C ARG A 280 4.52 30.72 41.20
N ASN A 281 5.37 30.45 42.20
CA ASN A 281 4.92 29.96 43.49
C ASN A 281 4.19 31.09 44.22
N LYS A 282 2.90 30.88 44.53
CA LYS A 282 2.02 31.88 45.16
C LYS A 282 2.51 32.33 46.54
N ASN A 283 3.27 31.50 47.26
CA ASN A 283 3.71 31.78 48.62
C ASN A 283 5.12 32.39 48.69
N THR A 284 6.03 31.97 47.80
CA THR A 284 7.43 32.42 47.83
C THR A 284 7.77 33.45 46.76
N ASN A 285 6.80 33.80 45.89
CA ASN A 285 6.97 34.68 44.72
C ASN A 285 8.12 34.30 43.77
N ARG A 286 8.73 33.12 43.92
CA ARG A 286 9.75 32.60 43.02
C ARG A 286 9.11 32.04 41.76
N THR A 287 9.67 32.42 40.62
CA THR A 287 9.26 31.92 39.31
C THR A 287 10.20 30.79 38.90
N ARG A 288 9.65 29.61 38.60
CA ARG A 288 10.37 28.48 37.99
C ARG A 288 9.84 28.28 36.57
N LEU A 289 10.74 28.02 35.63
CA LEU A 289 10.39 27.55 34.29
C LEU A 289 10.17 26.04 34.36
N ILE A 290 8.98 25.58 33.99
CA ILE A 290 8.65 24.15 33.88
C ILE A 290 8.55 23.85 32.39
N ARG A 291 9.39 22.93 31.94
CA ARG A 291 9.35 22.37 30.59
C ARG A 291 8.44 21.14 30.62
N LYS A 292 7.30 21.19 29.94
CA LYS A 292 6.35 20.07 29.82
C LYS A 292 6.44 19.54 28.39
N ALA A 293 6.79 18.26 28.24
CA ALA A 293 6.74 17.58 26.95
C ALA A 293 5.30 17.22 26.59
N ARG A 294 4.94 17.35 25.31
CA ARG A 294 3.72 16.84 24.69
C ARG A 294 4.12 15.95 23.51
N PRO A 295 3.41 14.83 23.26
CA PRO A 295 3.60 14.06 22.02
C PRO A 295 3.41 14.97 20.81
N ALA A 296 4.21 14.76 19.77
CA ALA A 296 4.15 15.49 18.52
C ALA A 296 4.24 14.51 17.34
N ASP A 297 3.61 14.89 16.23
CA ASP A 297 3.67 14.10 15.00
C ASP A 297 5.09 14.13 14.45
N SER A 298 5.60 12.94 14.16
CA SER A 298 6.96 12.69 13.71
C SER A 298 7.03 11.32 13.06
N PHE A 299 7.75 11.22 11.95
CA PHE A 299 8.10 9.94 11.31
C PHE A 299 8.69 8.94 12.32
N PHE A 300 9.47 9.42 13.29
CA PHE A 300 10.15 8.56 14.26
C PHE A 300 9.20 7.87 15.25
N ASN A 301 7.90 8.24 15.29
CA ASN A 301 6.88 7.46 15.99
C ASN A 301 6.70 6.07 15.37
N PHE A 302 7.09 5.87 14.10
CA PHE A 302 7.13 4.56 13.44
C PHE A 302 7.98 3.53 14.21
N PHE A 303 8.98 3.96 14.97
CA PHE A 303 9.81 3.09 15.82
C PHE A 303 9.21 2.89 17.23
N SER A 304 8.02 3.40 17.50
CA SER A 304 7.22 3.18 18.71
C SER A 304 5.81 2.74 18.29
N PRO A 305 5.69 1.56 17.66
CA PRO A 305 4.43 1.13 17.06
C PRO A 305 3.31 0.98 18.11
N PRO A 306 2.04 1.11 17.69
CA PRO A 306 0.92 0.79 18.56
C PRO A 306 0.97 -0.68 19.00
N VAL A 307 0.44 -0.98 20.18
CA VAL A 307 0.41 -2.33 20.73
C VAL A 307 -1.00 -2.90 20.51
N PRO A 308 -1.13 -4.09 19.90
CA PRO A 308 -2.43 -4.76 19.80
C PRO A 308 -3.07 -4.93 21.18
N PRO A 309 -4.39 -4.72 21.32
CA PRO A 309 -5.07 -4.92 22.58
C PRO A 309 -5.00 -6.39 22.98
N ASP A 310 -4.73 -6.68 24.26
CA ASP A 310 -4.89 -8.03 24.80
C ASP A 310 -6.38 -8.37 24.91
N ASP A 311 -6.75 -9.66 24.87
CA ASP A 311 -8.14 -10.13 24.98
C ASP A 311 -8.88 -9.63 26.26
N ASP A 312 -8.14 -9.28 27.30
CA ASP A 312 -8.66 -8.78 28.58
C ASP A 312 -8.75 -7.22 28.62
N THR A 313 -8.38 -6.54 27.54
CA THR A 313 -8.36 -5.07 27.48
C THR A 313 -9.74 -4.56 27.08
N GLU A 314 -10.50 -4.06 28.04
CA GLU A 314 -11.77 -3.36 27.77
C GLU A 314 -11.46 -1.92 27.32
N LEU A 315 -11.29 -1.73 26.01
CA LEU A 315 -11.30 -0.41 25.38
C LEU A 315 -12.72 -0.07 24.91
N GLU A 316 -13.04 1.21 24.85
CA GLU A 316 -14.27 1.66 24.21
C GLU A 316 -14.19 1.39 22.69
N ASP A 317 -15.33 1.09 22.05
CA ASP A 317 -15.36 0.72 20.62
C ASP A 317 -14.66 1.76 19.72
N GLU A 318 -14.77 3.06 20.05
CA GLU A 318 -14.11 4.15 19.32
C GLU A 318 -12.58 4.12 19.50
N GLU A 319 -12.10 3.88 20.73
CA GLU A 319 -10.66 3.76 21.00
C GLU A 319 -10.06 2.51 20.36
N LEU A 320 -10.83 1.42 20.29
CA LEU A 320 -10.44 0.18 19.63
C LEU A 320 -10.29 0.38 18.11
N ASN A 321 -11.27 1.03 17.48
CA ASN A 321 -11.22 1.34 16.05
C ASN A 321 -10.03 2.26 15.71
N GLU A 322 -9.78 3.30 16.50
CA GLU A 322 -8.61 4.17 16.29
C GLU A 322 -7.27 3.44 16.46
N LEU A 323 -7.22 2.45 17.36
CA LEU A 323 -6.02 1.65 17.57
C LEU A 323 -5.80 0.68 16.39
N GLU A 324 -6.86 0.06 15.90
CA GLU A 324 -6.83 -0.83 14.73
C GLU A 324 -6.38 -0.08 13.48
N GLU A 325 -6.94 1.11 13.21
CA GLU A 325 -6.53 1.98 12.09
C GLU A 325 -5.04 2.33 12.17
N LYS A 326 -4.54 2.69 13.37
CA LYS A 326 -3.11 2.99 13.57
C LYS A 326 -2.21 1.76 13.36
N LEU A 327 -2.67 0.56 13.72
CA LEU A 327 -1.93 -0.68 13.49
C LEU A 327 -1.91 -1.03 11.99
N GLU A 328 -3.04 -0.89 11.31
CA GLU A 328 -3.17 -1.14 9.88
C GLU A 328 -2.23 -0.23 9.07
N VAL A 329 -2.25 1.07 9.35
CA VAL A 329 -1.33 2.04 8.72
C VAL A 329 0.13 1.68 9.00
N ASP A 330 0.48 1.28 10.22
CA ASP A 330 1.85 0.88 10.57
C ASP A 330 2.32 -0.38 9.82
N TYR A 331 1.43 -1.36 9.63
CA TYR A 331 1.70 -2.57 8.85
C TYR A 331 1.80 -2.28 7.36
N GLN A 332 0.90 -1.47 6.82
CA GLN A 332 0.91 -1.08 5.41
C GLN A 332 2.20 -0.36 5.04
N ILE A 333 2.62 0.64 5.83
CA ILE A 333 3.91 1.33 5.64
C ILE A 333 5.08 0.34 5.74
N GLY A 334 5.00 -0.64 6.65
CA GLY A 334 6.00 -1.69 6.78
C GLY A 334 6.16 -2.53 5.51
N GLU A 335 5.04 -2.95 4.92
CA GLU A 335 5.01 -3.70 3.66
C GLU A 335 5.45 -2.84 2.48
N ASP A 336 5.00 -1.60 2.37
CA ASP A 336 5.40 -0.72 1.29
C ASP A 336 6.92 -0.49 1.29
N ILE A 337 7.53 -0.33 2.47
CA ILE A 337 9.00 -0.22 2.55
C ILE A 337 9.66 -1.53 2.10
N LYS A 338 9.13 -2.68 2.50
CA LYS A 338 9.66 -4.02 2.18
C LYS A 338 9.54 -4.38 0.70
N GLU A 339 8.36 -4.21 0.11
CA GLU A 339 7.99 -4.69 -1.22
C GLU A 339 8.17 -3.64 -2.31
N LYS A 340 8.00 -2.35 -2.00
CA LYS A 340 8.08 -1.25 -2.98
C LYS A 340 9.37 -0.43 -2.81
N VAL A 341 9.55 0.24 -1.68
CA VAL A 341 10.61 1.24 -1.50
C VAL A 341 12.00 0.61 -1.55
N ILE A 342 12.26 -0.49 -0.84
CA ILE A 342 13.59 -1.14 -0.86
C ILE A 342 13.93 -1.68 -2.24
N PRO A 343 13.06 -2.44 -2.94
CA PRO A 343 13.38 -2.97 -4.27
C PRO A 343 13.46 -1.89 -5.36
N ARG A 344 12.62 -0.85 -5.28
CA ARG A 344 12.49 0.21 -6.32
C ARG A 344 12.94 1.59 -5.84
N ALA A 345 13.90 1.65 -4.92
CA ALA A 345 14.34 2.92 -4.31
C ALA A 345 14.77 4.02 -5.31
N VAL A 346 15.31 3.62 -6.47
CA VAL A 346 15.69 4.58 -7.52
C VAL A 346 14.47 5.19 -8.19
N ASP A 347 13.42 4.40 -8.45
CA ASP A 347 12.17 4.88 -9.06
C ASP A 347 11.43 5.82 -8.10
N PHE A 348 11.45 5.53 -6.80
CA PHE A 348 10.96 6.47 -5.77
C PHE A 348 11.82 7.73 -5.72
N PHE A 349 13.15 7.62 -5.82
CA PHE A 349 14.03 8.80 -5.82
C PHE A 349 13.80 9.71 -7.03
N THR A 350 13.62 9.14 -8.23
CA THR A 350 13.38 9.91 -9.46
C THR A 350 11.94 10.39 -9.59
N GLY A 351 11.01 9.82 -8.81
CA GLY A 351 9.58 10.10 -8.87
C GLY A 351 8.83 9.23 -9.89
N LYS A 352 9.52 8.37 -10.63
CA LYS A 352 8.92 7.42 -11.59
C LYS A 352 7.92 6.48 -10.91
N ALA A 353 8.16 6.12 -9.64
CA ALA A 353 7.26 5.24 -8.90
C ALA A 353 5.83 5.82 -8.76
N LEU A 354 5.67 7.14 -8.73
CA LEU A 354 4.36 7.81 -8.61
C LEU A 354 3.43 7.48 -9.78
N GLU A 355 3.99 7.30 -10.99
CA GLU A 355 3.21 6.90 -12.17
C GLU A 355 2.52 5.54 -12.00
N TYR A 356 3.00 4.70 -11.07
CA TYR A 356 2.41 3.39 -10.79
C TYR A 356 1.57 3.38 -9.52
N GLU A 357 1.78 4.31 -8.58
CA GLU A 357 0.96 4.42 -7.37
C GLU A 357 -0.39 5.10 -7.65
N ASP A 358 -0.44 6.05 -8.58
CA ASP A 358 -1.69 6.78 -8.92
C ASP A 358 -2.64 5.99 -9.85
N ILE A 359 -2.19 4.89 -10.47
CA ILE A 359 -3.02 4.11 -11.41
C ILE A 359 -4.00 3.17 -10.67
N ASP A 360 -3.69 2.75 -9.45
CA ASP A 360 -4.53 1.80 -8.72
C ASP A 360 -5.83 2.43 -8.15
N ASP A 361 -5.96 3.77 -8.12
CA ASP A 361 -7.14 4.47 -7.59
C ASP A 361 -8.20 4.84 -8.66
N ASP A 362 -7.85 4.85 -9.96
CA ASP A 362 -8.75 5.29 -11.05
C ASP A 362 -9.40 4.13 -11.85
N ASP A 363 -8.95 2.87 -11.67
CA ASP A 363 -9.48 1.70 -12.42
C ASP A 363 -10.78 1.11 -11.84
N ASP A 364 -11.38 1.72 -10.80
CA ASP A 364 -12.64 1.27 -10.18
C ASP A 364 -13.88 2.09 -10.59
N PHE A 365 -13.77 2.97 -11.60
CA PHE A 365 -14.88 3.88 -11.98
C PHE A 365 -15.17 4.08 -13.47
N GLU A 366 -14.91 3.11 -14.34
CA GLU A 366 -15.42 3.13 -15.72
C GLU A 366 -15.98 1.77 -16.18
N ASP A 367 -17.16 1.38 -15.64
CA ASP A 367 -18.14 0.64 -16.44
C ASP A 367 -19.57 0.77 -15.87
N ILE A 368 -20.03 2.02 -15.71
CA ILE A 368 -21.47 2.31 -15.74
C ILE A 368 -21.76 2.82 -17.15
N GLU A 369 -21.77 1.92 -18.13
CA GLU A 369 -22.55 2.15 -19.35
C GLU A 369 -24.03 2.00 -18.96
N ASP A 370 -24.59 3.11 -18.49
CA ASP A 370 -26.03 3.34 -18.41
C ASP A 370 -26.52 3.37 -19.86
N ASP A 371 -26.99 2.21 -20.33
CA ASP A 371 -27.64 2.01 -21.62
C ASP A 371 -29.01 2.72 -21.55
N GLU A 372 -29.00 4.05 -21.60
CA GLU A 372 -30.20 4.84 -21.88
C GLU A 372 -30.55 4.62 -23.36
N GLU A 373 -31.32 3.56 -23.61
CA GLU A 373 -32.01 3.34 -24.88
C GLU A 373 -32.90 4.57 -25.18
N ASP A 374 -32.43 5.33 -26.17
CA ASP A 374 -33.10 6.45 -26.84
C ASP A 374 -34.31 5.90 -27.62
N ASP A 375 -35.46 5.75 -26.96
CA ASP A 375 -36.74 5.48 -27.64
C ASP A 375 -37.36 6.81 -28.10
N ASP A 376 -36.93 7.22 -29.30
CA ASP A 376 -37.63 8.16 -30.17
C ASP A 376 -39.07 7.66 -30.39
N ASP A 377 -40.06 8.31 -29.79
CA ASP A 377 -41.43 8.27 -30.34
C ASP A 377 -41.99 9.69 -30.50
N ASP A 378 -42.03 10.05 -31.77
CA ASP A 378 -42.48 11.29 -32.38
C ASP A 378 -44.01 11.26 -32.47
N ASP A 379 -44.71 12.02 -31.61
CA ASP A 379 -46.11 12.36 -31.89
C ASP A 379 -46.41 13.83 -31.53
N ARG A 380 -46.18 14.67 -32.54
CA ARG A 380 -46.79 15.98 -32.72
C ARG A 380 -48.32 15.89 -32.63
N PHE A 381 -48.93 16.60 -31.69
CA PHE A 381 -50.16 17.34 -31.96
C PHE A 381 -50.16 18.68 -31.22
N GLU A 382 -50.19 19.76 -32.00
CA GLU A 382 -50.50 21.13 -31.60
C GLU A 382 -52.01 21.30 -31.30
N GLU A 383 -52.31 22.49 -30.75
CA GLU A 383 -53.60 23.16 -30.46
C GLU A 383 -54.04 23.05 -28.98
N ASP A 384 -54.38 24.10 -28.24
CA ASP A 384 -54.30 25.57 -28.37
C ASP A 384 -55.06 26.12 -27.12
N GLU A 385 -54.98 27.44 -26.89
CA GLU A 385 -55.83 28.30 -26.02
C GLU A 385 -55.40 28.57 -24.56
N ASP A 386 -54.68 29.70 -24.44
CA ASP A 386 -55.02 30.93 -23.71
C ASP A 386 -55.44 30.90 -22.22
N SER A 387 -54.72 31.68 -21.38
CA SER A 387 -55.27 32.92 -20.77
C SER A 387 -54.27 33.59 -19.79
N ASP A 388 -53.79 34.75 -20.23
CA ASP A 388 -53.64 36.06 -19.56
C ASP A 388 -52.94 36.29 -18.19
N GLU A 389 -52.00 37.25 -18.29
CA GLU A 389 -51.77 38.46 -17.48
C GLU A 389 -51.04 38.44 -16.10
N ASP A 390 -49.95 39.20 -16.11
CA ASP A 390 -49.54 40.25 -15.15
C ASP A 390 -48.95 39.88 -13.76
N ASP A 391 -47.64 40.08 -13.61
CA ASP A 391 -47.01 41.36 -13.19
C ASP A 391 -45.68 41.12 -12.44
N LEU A 392 -44.68 41.94 -12.74
CA LEU A 392 -43.33 41.97 -12.17
C LEU A 392 -43.35 42.67 -10.77
N PRO A 393 -42.22 43.07 -10.11
CA PRO A 393 -40.80 42.71 -10.20
C PRO A 393 -40.13 42.43 -8.83
N GLY A 394 -38.84 42.06 -8.88
CA GLY A 394 -38.00 41.73 -7.73
C GLY A 394 -37.59 42.86 -6.77
N ARG A 395 -36.81 42.47 -5.75
CA ARG A 395 -36.07 43.40 -4.88
C ARG A 395 -34.72 42.80 -4.45
N ARG A 396 -33.65 43.42 -4.96
CA ARG A 396 -32.38 43.57 -4.23
C ARG A 396 -32.53 44.73 -3.23
N ARG A 397 -32.04 44.56 -1.99
CA ARG A 397 -31.07 45.45 -1.29
C ARG A 397 -31.10 45.29 0.24
N ALA A 398 -29.92 44.92 0.76
CA ALA A 398 -29.12 45.55 1.84
C ALA A 398 -29.71 45.77 3.26
N PRO A 399 -28.87 45.70 4.31
CA PRO A 399 -29.28 45.68 5.72
C PRO A 399 -29.35 47.09 6.35
N PRO A 400 -30.00 47.25 7.52
CA PRO A 400 -29.86 48.46 8.32
C PRO A 400 -29.03 48.28 9.61
N LYS A 401 -28.15 49.27 9.81
CA LYS A 401 -27.59 49.85 11.07
C LYS A 401 -28.56 49.80 12.27
N GLY A 402 -28.18 49.82 13.55
CA GLY A 402 -26.97 50.29 14.24
C GLY A 402 -27.36 51.22 15.42
N ARG A 403 -26.62 51.18 16.54
CA ARG A 403 -26.53 52.17 17.64
C ARG A 403 -25.38 51.69 18.55
N GLY A 404 -24.20 52.31 18.65
CA GLY A 404 -23.86 53.67 19.11
C GLY A 404 -23.43 53.57 20.59
N ALA A 405 -22.39 54.21 21.14
CA ALA A 405 -21.36 55.16 20.72
C ALA A 405 -20.31 55.22 21.87
N GLY A 406 -19.10 55.74 21.61
CA GLY A 406 -18.15 56.10 22.68
C GLY A 406 -16.71 56.20 22.20
N ALA A 407 -16.35 57.36 21.66
CA ALA A 407 -15.04 57.70 21.14
C ALA A 407 -14.10 58.27 22.21
N THR A 408 -12.79 57.99 22.09
CA THR A 408 -11.75 59.02 22.21
C THR A 408 -10.49 58.62 21.46
N THR A 409 -10.10 59.50 20.55
CA THR A 409 -8.91 59.53 19.70
C THR A 409 -7.72 60.18 20.39
N THR A 410 -6.51 59.70 20.14
CA THR A 410 -5.30 60.54 19.96
C THR A 410 -4.27 59.81 19.08
N ASN A 411 -4.05 60.38 17.88
CA ASN A 411 -2.82 60.28 17.07
C ASN A 411 -1.57 60.64 17.92
N VAL A 412 -0.38 60.09 17.64
CA VAL A 412 0.68 60.64 16.75
C VAL A 412 1.76 59.57 16.44
N ASN A 413 2.49 59.81 15.36
CA ASN A 413 3.44 59.00 14.57
C ASN A 413 4.88 58.88 15.20
N PRO A 414 5.96 58.41 14.51
CA PRO A 414 6.96 57.48 15.04
C PRO A 414 8.36 58.14 15.16
N GLU A 415 9.39 57.29 15.33
CA GLU A 415 10.84 57.55 15.30
C GLU A 415 11.58 57.84 16.62
N GLU A 416 12.75 57.19 16.69
CA GLU A 416 13.92 57.36 17.57
C GLU A 416 13.79 57.04 19.07
N CYS A 417 14.50 56.00 19.55
CA CYS A 417 15.78 56.23 20.25
C CYS A 417 16.57 54.93 20.51
N LYS A 418 17.90 55.08 20.42
CA LYS A 418 18.98 54.12 20.63
C LYS A 418 19.19 53.75 22.11
N GLN A 419 19.87 52.60 22.29
CA GLN A 419 20.83 52.28 23.36
C GLN A 419 20.33 52.29 24.82
N GLN A 420 20.23 51.11 25.43
CA GLN A 420 21.27 50.57 26.34
C GLN A 420 21.01 49.10 26.63
#